data_AF-A0A453K2W0-F1
#
_entry.id   AF-A0A453K2W0-F1
#
_cell.length_a   1.000
_cell.length_b   1.000
_cell.length_c   1.000
_cell.angle_alpha   90.00
_cell.angle_beta   90.00
_cell.angle_gamma   90.00
#
_symmetry.space_group_name_H-M   'P 1'
#
loop_
_entity.id
_entity.type
_entity.pdbx_description
1 polymer ?
#
loop_
_entity_poly.entity_id
_entity_poly.type
_entity_poly.pdbx_seq_one_letter_code
_entity_poly.pdbx_strand_id
1 'polypeptide(L)'
;MIQKLEQYNQILEDVIDTLKSLSTPGGPHENTLLLVMGDHGQTLNGDHGGGTAEEVETSLFAWSPKTPPDAVLSVLGENSCNFDLHGKEVCVSTMQQLDFAVTVSALLGIPFPFGSIGRVNPELYALSAGTWDNQRTGINACTPQDDLVAWKMRYAEVLCVNSWQVKRYIDQYSGSSIIGFSAEYLHHVEELYSKAQANWSEVLKPTCPSETAKGEEFKESASSALQLQIDAYSSFLESFAKLARSAWTEFDLWLMGTGLLLMILSVITQAYILVRLNAVCQPSDQECPSSRIIPKLSFAFTLVTIRAASLLSNSYILAEGRVTNFLLATSCIAGVWSSATNGNFTIEEFIFLLLNIFARFGIELGMSKQIAGPTATKDHPVSIICDIFGSSFCNVSMDIFPIISLAMVTCIVLKLIAYAVHQRFLKYFIICGTILSYAFIANYWASESTLLSHTKAVQEIGRSLAPRFVYAIGGLSLVISVLWRLFAPVDSLKFNKRITSLSAAMLCSWSPTILMLLGRQGAFVALICITGAWCIIMLQQKYQKDSKLDITGSCVANPVSVTQWSLLAVCLFYLTGHW
;
A
#
# COMPACT_ATOMS: atom_id res chain seq x y z
N MET A 1 -33.18 9.13 8.56
CA MET A 1 -32.21 9.90 7.74
C MET A 1 -32.53 11.40 7.77
N ILE A 2 -33.74 11.83 7.35
CA ILE A 2 -34.16 13.25 7.32
C ILE A 2 -33.88 14.01 8.63
N GLN A 3 -34.35 13.50 9.78
CA GLN A 3 -34.09 14.14 11.08
C GLN A 3 -32.60 14.34 11.38
N LYS A 4 -31.73 13.43 10.90
CA LYS A 4 -30.29 13.55 11.10
C LYS A 4 -29.69 14.62 10.18
N LEU A 5 -30.20 14.74 8.95
CA LEU A 5 -29.84 15.81 8.03
C LEU A 5 -30.27 17.18 8.57
N GLU A 6 -31.48 17.28 9.15
CA GLU A 6 -31.96 18.51 9.81
C GLU A 6 -31.05 18.89 11.00
N GLN A 7 -30.63 17.92 11.82
CA GLN A 7 -29.67 18.16 12.90
C GLN A 7 -28.33 18.69 12.36
N TYR A 8 -27.81 18.12 11.27
CA TYR A 8 -26.58 18.61 10.66
C TYR A 8 -26.76 20.00 10.04
N ASN A 9 -27.91 20.29 9.46
CA ASN A 9 -28.21 21.62 8.93
C ASN A 9 -28.15 22.68 10.04
N GLN A 10 -28.73 22.40 11.21
CA GLN A 10 -28.61 23.31 12.37
C GLN A 10 -27.16 23.53 12.80
N ILE A 11 -26.35 22.46 12.85
CA ILE A 11 -24.92 22.57 13.19
C ILE A 11 -24.18 23.42 12.16
N LEU A 12 -24.47 23.26 10.88
CA LEU A 12 -23.84 24.05 9.81
C LEU A 12 -24.24 25.53 9.89
N GLU A 13 -25.50 25.82 10.18
CA GLU A 13 -25.98 27.19 10.42
C GLU A 13 -25.23 27.84 11.60
N ASP A 14 -25.13 27.13 12.73
CA ASP A 14 -24.42 27.62 13.92
C ASP A 14 -22.92 27.89 13.64
N VAL A 15 -22.28 27.02 12.86
CA VAL A 15 -20.88 27.18 12.43
C VAL A 15 -20.72 28.39 11.51
N ILE A 16 -21.61 28.55 10.52
CA ILE A 16 -21.57 29.68 9.58
C ILE A 16 -21.78 31.00 10.32
N ASP A 17 -22.76 31.07 11.22
CA ASP A 17 -23.02 32.27 12.03
C ASP A 17 -21.83 32.63 12.91
N THR A 18 -21.19 31.63 13.52
CA THR A 18 -19.98 31.83 14.32
C THR A 18 -18.83 32.36 13.45
N LEU A 19 -18.55 31.72 12.31
CA LEU A 19 -17.50 32.15 11.38
C LEU A 19 -17.76 33.58 10.90
N LYS A 20 -18.98 33.87 10.46
CA LYS A 20 -19.40 35.20 10.01
C LYS A 20 -19.19 36.27 11.07
N SER A 21 -19.49 35.98 12.34
CA SER A 21 -19.26 36.93 13.46
C SER A 21 -17.78 37.24 13.69
N LEU A 22 -16.89 36.30 13.34
CA LEU A 22 -15.43 36.39 13.52
C LEU A 22 -14.67 36.78 12.25
N SER A 23 -15.36 36.94 11.11
CA SER A 23 -14.80 37.35 9.82
C SER A 23 -14.74 38.87 9.61
N THR A 24 -14.93 39.68 10.65
CA THR A 24 -14.76 41.14 10.57
C THR A 24 -13.34 41.51 10.13
N PRO A 25 -13.10 42.69 9.52
CA PRO A 25 -11.75 43.12 9.16
C PRO A 25 -10.77 43.05 10.34
N GLY A 26 -9.63 42.37 10.17
CA GLY A 26 -8.64 42.09 11.21
C GLY A 26 -9.02 40.97 12.19
N GLY A 27 -10.17 40.32 11.99
CA GLY A 27 -10.65 39.20 12.79
C GLY A 27 -9.94 37.88 12.46
N PRO A 28 -10.03 36.87 13.35
CA PRO A 28 -9.30 35.61 13.19
C PRO A 28 -9.76 34.79 11.97
N HIS A 29 -10.97 35.04 11.47
CA HIS A 29 -11.56 34.34 10.33
C HIS A 29 -11.82 35.26 9.12
N GLU A 30 -11.12 36.39 9.00
CA GLU A 30 -11.27 37.32 7.87
C GLU A 30 -11.02 36.67 6.50
N ASN A 31 -10.03 35.76 6.42
CA ASN A 31 -9.62 35.06 5.20
C ASN A 31 -9.83 33.55 5.35
N THR A 32 -11.05 33.13 5.67
CA THR A 32 -11.43 31.72 5.82
C THR A 32 -12.41 31.31 4.72
N LEU A 33 -12.18 30.16 4.09
CA LEU A 33 -13.14 29.49 3.21
C LEU A 33 -13.68 28.26 3.94
N LEU A 34 -15.01 28.19 4.11
CA LEU A 34 -15.67 27.00 4.63
C LEU A 34 -16.01 26.06 3.49
N LEU A 35 -15.53 24.82 3.57
CA LEU A 35 -15.89 23.72 2.68
C LEU A 35 -16.53 22.61 3.50
N VAL A 36 -17.73 22.19 3.12
CA VAL A 36 -18.46 21.09 3.75
C VAL A 36 -18.77 20.08 2.67
N MET A 37 -18.30 18.84 2.83
CA MET A 37 -18.49 17.79 1.84
C MET A 37 -18.65 16.42 2.47
N GLY A 38 -19.29 15.51 1.74
CA GLY A 38 -19.23 14.08 2.03
C GLY A 38 -18.03 13.41 1.36
N ASP A 39 -17.67 12.23 1.84
CA ASP A 39 -16.69 11.33 1.22
C ASP A 39 -17.31 10.49 0.10
N HIS A 40 -18.57 10.07 0.28
CA HIS A 40 -19.37 9.33 -0.68
C HIS A 40 -20.88 9.62 -0.53
N GLY A 41 -21.68 9.02 -1.40
CA GLY A 41 -23.15 9.03 -1.32
C GLY A 41 -23.71 7.81 -0.58
N GLN A 42 -25.01 7.75 -0.37
CA GLN A 42 -25.66 6.59 0.25
C GLN A 42 -27.08 6.41 -0.29
N THR A 43 -27.48 5.16 -0.56
CA THR A 43 -28.87 4.84 -0.88
C THR A 43 -29.78 5.00 0.34
N LEU A 44 -31.09 5.10 0.13
CA LEU A 44 -32.08 5.13 1.22
C LEU A 44 -32.05 3.86 2.11
N ASN A 45 -31.58 2.75 1.57
CA ASN A 45 -31.44 1.47 2.29
C ASN A 45 -30.12 1.38 3.08
N GLY A 46 -29.20 2.32 2.85
CA GLY A 46 -27.94 2.40 3.55
C GLY A 46 -26.72 1.88 2.78
N ASP A 47 -26.87 1.54 1.50
CA ASP A 47 -25.77 1.06 0.65
C ASP A 47 -24.87 2.20 0.21
N HIS A 48 -23.57 1.93 0.07
CA HIS A 48 -22.54 2.90 -0.31
C HIS A 48 -21.32 2.22 -0.99
N GLY A 49 -21.58 1.18 -1.79
CA GLY A 49 -20.57 0.36 -2.47
C GLY A 49 -20.08 0.93 -3.81
N GLY A 50 -20.70 2.02 -4.28
CA GLY A 50 -20.35 2.71 -5.52
C GLY A 50 -20.93 2.09 -6.80
N GLY A 51 -21.99 1.29 -6.67
CA GLY A 51 -22.70 0.65 -7.78
C GLY A 51 -23.79 1.54 -8.41
N THR A 52 -24.28 2.55 -7.69
CA THR A 52 -25.29 3.50 -8.20
C THR A 52 -24.83 4.95 -8.09
N ALA A 53 -25.52 5.85 -8.81
CA ALA A 53 -25.27 7.29 -8.76
C ALA A 53 -25.41 7.82 -7.32
N GLU A 54 -26.44 7.38 -6.59
CA GLU A 54 -26.66 7.79 -5.20
C GLU A 54 -25.54 7.35 -4.25
N GLU A 55 -24.75 6.33 -4.59
CA GLU A 55 -23.61 5.87 -3.79
C GLU A 55 -22.31 6.61 -4.11
N VAL A 56 -22.15 7.11 -5.34
CA VAL A 56 -20.91 7.79 -5.80
C VAL A 56 -21.01 9.32 -5.81
N GLU A 57 -22.23 9.87 -5.84
CA GLU A 57 -22.47 11.30 -5.81
C GLU A 57 -22.63 11.79 -4.37
N THR A 58 -21.98 12.90 -4.04
CA THR A 58 -22.07 13.52 -2.72
C THR A 58 -22.10 15.04 -2.86
N SER A 59 -22.57 15.72 -1.81
CA SER A 59 -22.69 17.18 -1.81
C SER A 59 -21.39 17.86 -1.42
N LEU A 60 -21.12 19.02 -2.03
CA LEU A 60 -20.11 20.00 -1.62
C LEU A 60 -20.80 21.35 -1.45
N PHE A 61 -20.69 21.93 -0.26
CA PHE A 61 -21.09 23.30 0.05
C PHE A 61 -19.85 24.14 0.33
N ALA A 62 -19.76 25.30 -0.30
CA ALA A 62 -18.66 26.23 -0.14
C ALA A 62 -19.17 27.62 0.23
N TRP A 63 -18.54 28.25 1.22
CA TRP A 63 -18.89 29.59 1.68
C TRP A 63 -17.66 30.42 2.02
N SER A 64 -17.66 31.67 1.56
CA SER A 64 -16.61 32.67 1.83
C SER A 64 -17.25 33.91 2.45
N PRO A 65 -16.62 34.53 3.49
CA PRO A 65 -17.09 35.78 4.07
C PRO A 65 -16.84 36.99 3.15
N LYS A 66 -15.87 36.89 2.23
CA LYS A 66 -15.58 37.93 1.24
C LYS A 66 -16.25 37.58 -0.09
N THR A 67 -17.31 38.30 -0.41
CA THR A 67 -18.07 38.10 -1.66
C THR A 67 -17.19 38.43 -2.88
N PRO A 68 -17.15 37.56 -3.90
CA PRO A 68 -16.54 37.88 -5.19
C PRO A 68 -17.19 39.11 -5.85
N PRO A 69 -16.47 39.83 -6.73
CA PRO A 69 -17.08 40.89 -7.55
C PRO A 69 -18.24 40.36 -8.41
N ASP A 70 -19.28 41.17 -8.61
CA ASP A 70 -20.49 40.78 -9.37
C ASP A 70 -20.17 40.25 -10.77
N ALA A 71 -19.17 40.83 -11.44
CA ALA A 71 -18.72 40.39 -12.76
C ALA A 71 -18.17 38.94 -12.74
N VAL A 72 -17.55 38.53 -11.64
CA VAL A 72 -17.01 37.16 -11.45
C VAL A 72 -18.11 36.18 -11.04
N LEU A 73 -19.21 36.65 -10.42
CA LEU A 73 -20.36 35.79 -10.12
C LEU A 73 -21.00 35.21 -11.39
N SER A 74 -20.81 35.83 -12.56
CA SER A 74 -21.23 35.26 -13.85
C SER A 74 -20.56 33.92 -14.17
N VAL A 75 -19.38 33.65 -13.62
CA VAL A 75 -18.66 32.36 -13.75
C VAL A 75 -19.38 31.24 -12.99
N LEU A 76 -20.15 31.57 -11.95
CA LEU A 76 -20.93 30.62 -11.15
C LEU A 76 -22.25 30.18 -11.82
N GLY A 77 -22.50 30.65 -13.06
CA GLY A 77 -23.83 30.66 -13.67
C GLY A 77 -24.16 29.59 -14.72
N GLU A 78 -23.25 28.67 -15.06
CA GLU A 78 -23.52 27.63 -16.08
C GLU A 78 -24.20 26.38 -15.49
N ASN A 79 -25.29 26.57 -14.73
CA ASN A 79 -25.84 25.53 -13.86
C ASN A 79 -27.27 25.13 -14.18
N SER A 80 -27.64 23.92 -13.75
CA SER A 80 -29.03 23.48 -13.74
C SER A 80 -29.74 24.16 -12.57
N CYS A 81 -30.55 25.17 -12.91
CA CYS A 81 -31.37 25.88 -11.94
C CYS A 81 -32.75 25.23 -11.88
N ASN A 82 -33.14 24.83 -10.67
CA ASN A 82 -34.46 24.27 -10.37
C ASN A 82 -35.10 25.06 -9.23
N PHE A 83 -36.42 24.99 -9.13
CA PHE A 83 -37.13 25.51 -7.96
C PHE A 83 -37.10 24.46 -6.85
N ASP A 84 -36.70 24.86 -5.65
CA ASP A 84 -36.81 24.01 -4.46
C ASP A 84 -38.28 23.79 -4.05
N LEU A 85 -38.48 22.99 -3.01
CA LEU A 85 -39.82 22.68 -2.46
C LEU A 85 -40.57 23.93 -1.93
N HIS A 86 -39.89 25.06 -1.78
CA HIS A 86 -40.42 26.34 -1.33
C HIS A 86 -40.58 27.36 -2.46
N GLY A 87 -40.31 26.97 -3.71
CA GLY A 87 -40.42 27.83 -4.88
C GLY A 87 -39.26 28.83 -5.04
N LYS A 88 -38.14 28.62 -4.33
CA LYS A 88 -36.91 29.42 -4.50
C LYS A 88 -36.06 28.78 -5.59
N GLU A 89 -35.58 29.60 -6.52
CA GLU A 89 -34.62 29.15 -7.52
C GLU A 89 -33.29 28.79 -6.86
N VAL A 90 -32.83 27.56 -7.10
CA VAL A 90 -31.56 27.02 -6.62
C VAL A 90 -30.83 26.44 -7.82
N CYS A 91 -29.65 26.98 -8.08
CA CYS A 91 -28.75 26.48 -9.11
C CYS A 91 -27.72 25.56 -8.48
N VAL A 92 -27.52 24.39 -9.09
CA VAL A 92 -26.55 23.40 -8.63
C VAL A 92 -25.55 23.10 -9.74
N SER A 93 -24.27 23.20 -9.39
CA SER A 93 -23.14 22.83 -10.23
C SER A 93 -22.60 21.45 -9.88
N THR A 94 -21.76 20.92 -10.75
CA THR A 94 -21.08 19.63 -10.52
C THR A 94 -19.58 19.78 -10.58
N MET A 95 -18.88 19.00 -9.75
CA MET A 95 -17.43 18.96 -9.69
C MET A 95 -16.99 17.50 -9.57
N GLN A 96 -15.91 17.13 -10.25
CA GLN A 96 -15.34 15.80 -10.12
C GLN A 96 -14.48 15.74 -8.85
N GLN A 97 -14.56 14.68 -8.06
CA GLN A 97 -13.79 14.56 -6.82
C GLN A 97 -12.26 14.66 -7.04
N LEU A 98 -11.77 14.24 -8.22
CA LEU A 98 -10.35 14.35 -8.57
C LEU A 98 -9.87 15.81 -8.70
N ASP A 99 -10.77 16.76 -8.94
CA ASP A 99 -10.47 18.20 -9.05
C ASP A 99 -10.24 18.83 -7.66
N PHE A 100 -10.68 18.17 -6.58
CA PHE A 100 -10.69 18.74 -5.24
C PHE A 100 -9.29 19.12 -4.74
N ALA A 101 -8.33 18.20 -4.86
CA ALA A 101 -6.99 18.38 -4.31
C ALA A 101 -6.25 19.56 -4.96
N VAL A 102 -6.31 19.70 -6.29
CA VAL A 102 -5.68 20.82 -7.00
C VAL A 102 -6.41 22.12 -6.75
N THR A 103 -7.74 22.09 -6.64
CA THR A 103 -8.54 23.31 -6.38
C THR A 103 -8.23 23.88 -5.00
N VAL A 104 -8.23 23.04 -3.96
CA VAL A 104 -7.86 23.48 -2.60
C VAL A 104 -6.40 23.95 -2.54
N SER A 105 -5.49 23.29 -3.25
CA SER A 105 -4.09 23.72 -3.32
C SER A 105 -3.94 25.09 -3.97
N ALA A 106 -4.71 25.37 -5.04
CA ALA A 106 -4.74 26.68 -5.69
C ALA A 106 -5.25 27.77 -4.74
N LEU A 107 -6.32 27.48 -4.00
CA LEU A 107 -6.93 28.40 -3.03
C LEU A 107 -6.00 28.72 -1.85
N LEU A 108 -5.22 27.74 -1.39
CA LEU A 108 -4.24 27.90 -0.32
C LEU A 108 -2.91 28.51 -0.79
N GLY A 109 -2.68 28.62 -2.09
CA GLY A 109 -1.41 29.08 -2.66
C GLY A 109 -0.24 28.11 -2.42
N ILE A 110 -0.52 26.80 -2.34
CA ILE A 110 0.49 25.76 -2.12
C ILE A 110 0.74 24.95 -3.40
N PRO A 111 1.89 24.25 -3.53
CA PRO A 111 2.17 23.42 -4.70
C PRO A 111 1.13 22.32 -4.92
N PHE A 112 0.79 22.06 -6.18
CA PHE A 112 -0.13 20.98 -6.55
C PHE A 112 0.44 19.59 -6.19
N PRO A 113 -0.35 18.67 -5.61
CA PRO A 113 0.10 17.33 -5.29
C PRO A 113 0.58 16.60 -6.55
N PHE A 114 1.78 16.02 -6.49
CA PHE A 114 2.44 15.43 -7.66
C PHE A 114 1.60 14.37 -8.39
N GLY A 115 0.84 13.54 -7.66
CA GLY A 115 0.00 12.49 -8.24
C GLY A 115 -1.42 12.91 -8.61
N SER A 116 -1.77 14.20 -8.49
CA SER A 116 -3.10 14.67 -8.89
C SER A 116 -3.18 14.83 -10.41
N ILE A 117 -4.34 14.48 -10.96
CA ILE A 117 -4.67 14.59 -12.39
C ILE A 117 -5.86 15.51 -12.64
N GLY A 118 -6.29 16.24 -11.60
CA GLY A 118 -7.46 17.08 -11.66
C GLY A 118 -7.20 18.45 -12.27
N ARG A 119 -8.30 19.12 -12.57
CA ARG A 119 -8.36 20.51 -13.00
C ARG A 119 -8.83 21.36 -11.82
N VAL A 120 -8.21 22.53 -11.62
CA VAL A 120 -8.75 23.53 -10.68
C VAL A 120 -10.17 23.90 -11.11
N ASN A 121 -11.15 23.72 -10.23
CA ASN A 121 -12.55 24.04 -10.53
C ASN A 121 -12.75 25.58 -10.59
N PRO A 122 -13.34 26.12 -11.68
CA PRO A 122 -13.47 27.56 -11.87
C PRO A 122 -14.38 28.22 -10.85
N GLU A 123 -15.50 27.57 -10.50
CA GLU A 123 -16.50 28.14 -9.59
C GLU A 123 -15.99 28.25 -8.16
N LEU A 124 -15.36 27.18 -7.68
CA LEU A 124 -14.77 27.17 -6.34
C LEU A 124 -13.57 28.13 -6.26
N TYR A 125 -12.79 28.26 -7.34
CA TYR A 125 -11.72 29.24 -7.44
C TYR A 125 -12.25 30.69 -7.45
N ALA A 126 -13.38 30.95 -8.12
CA ALA A 126 -14.04 32.25 -8.15
C ALA A 126 -14.46 32.77 -6.77
N LEU A 127 -14.78 31.89 -5.81
CA LEU A 127 -15.08 32.28 -4.43
C LEU A 127 -13.90 32.97 -3.72
N SER A 128 -12.67 32.78 -4.18
CA SER A 128 -11.49 33.47 -3.63
C SER A 128 -11.30 34.90 -4.16
N ALA A 129 -12.00 35.30 -5.23
CA ALA A 129 -11.75 36.57 -5.90
C ALA A 129 -11.94 37.79 -4.97
N GLY A 130 -12.86 37.70 -4.01
CA GLY A 130 -13.09 38.73 -3.00
C GLY A 130 -11.95 38.90 -1.98
N THR A 131 -10.99 37.96 -1.94
CA THR A 131 -9.83 37.98 -1.03
C THR A 131 -8.58 38.58 -1.67
N TRP A 132 -8.58 38.80 -2.98
CA TRP A 132 -7.39 39.26 -3.69
C TRP A 132 -7.10 40.72 -3.35
N ASP A 133 -5.93 40.96 -2.75
CA ASP A 133 -5.46 42.32 -2.51
C ASP A 133 -5.36 43.08 -3.83
N ASN A 134 -5.97 44.27 -3.88
CA ASN A 134 -5.77 45.27 -4.93
C ASN A 134 -4.36 45.89 -4.86
N GLN A 135 -3.32 45.11 -4.55
CA GLN A 135 -1.95 45.59 -4.58
C GLN A 135 -1.60 45.95 -6.03
N ARG A 136 -1.58 47.26 -6.25
CA ARG A 136 -1.07 47.98 -7.41
C ARG A 136 0.43 47.67 -7.58
N THR A 137 0.76 46.47 -8.01
CA THR A 137 2.14 46.12 -8.36
C THR A 137 2.46 46.65 -9.75
N GLY A 138 2.93 47.90 -9.82
CA GLY A 138 3.59 48.43 -11.02
C GLY A 138 3.29 49.90 -11.31
N ILE A 139 4.35 50.67 -11.52
CA ILE A 139 4.38 52.12 -11.81
C ILE A 139 3.72 52.50 -13.16
N ASN A 140 3.08 51.57 -13.86
CA ASN A 140 2.46 51.80 -15.17
C ASN A 140 0.95 51.47 -15.13
N ALA A 141 0.17 52.37 -14.52
CA ALA A 141 -1.28 52.27 -14.44
C ALA A 141 -1.92 52.62 -15.80
N CYS A 142 -1.95 51.65 -16.71
CA CYS A 142 -2.66 51.75 -17.99
C CYS A 142 -3.85 50.77 -18.01
N THR A 143 -4.95 51.11 -17.30
CA THR A 143 -6.38 50.76 -17.54
C THR A 143 -7.17 50.64 -16.23
N PRO A 144 -8.48 51.00 -16.21
CA PRO A 144 -9.43 50.50 -15.22
C PRO A 144 -9.60 48.99 -15.46
N GLN A 145 -9.16 48.19 -14.49
CA GLN A 145 -9.12 46.73 -14.58
C GLN A 145 -10.54 46.17 -14.48
N ASP A 146 -10.97 45.44 -15.50
CA ASP A 146 -12.21 44.66 -15.49
C ASP A 146 -11.99 43.44 -14.59
N ASP A 147 -12.79 43.29 -13.52
CA ASP A 147 -12.66 42.22 -12.53
C ASP A 147 -12.73 40.83 -13.18
N LEU A 148 -13.54 40.67 -14.24
CA LEU A 148 -13.65 39.40 -14.96
C LEU A 148 -12.38 39.11 -15.76
N VAL A 149 -11.79 40.12 -16.42
CA VAL A 149 -10.52 39.96 -17.15
C VAL A 149 -9.39 39.64 -16.18
N ALA A 150 -9.34 40.30 -15.03
CA ALA A 150 -8.35 40.03 -13.98
C ALA A 150 -8.49 38.61 -13.43
N TRP A 151 -9.72 38.15 -13.19
CA TRP A 151 -10.00 36.79 -12.77
C TRP A 151 -9.57 35.77 -13.82
N LYS A 152 -9.95 35.96 -15.09
CA LYS A 152 -9.56 35.07 -16.20
C LYS A 152 -8.05 34.96 -16.33
N MET A 153 -7.32 36.07 -16.17
CA MET A 153 -5.86 36.09 -16.21
C MET A 153 -5.26 35.22 -15.09
N ARG A 154 -5.67 35.42 -13.83
CA ARG A 154 -5.19 34.62 -12.69
C ARG A 154 -5.58 33.15 -12.81
N TYR A 155 -6.79 32.87 -13.31
CA TYR A 155 -7.23 31.50 -13.51
C TYR A 155 -6.42 30.79 -14.62
N ALA A 156 -6.11 31.49 -15.72
CA ALA A 156 -5.23 30.96 -16.76
C ALA A 156 -3.81 30.68 -16.23
N GLU A 157 -3.25 31.54 -15.37
CA GLU A 157 -1.96 31.31 -14.70
C GLU A 157 -1.99 30.03 -13.83
N VAL A 158 -3.07 29.87 -13.05
CA VAL A 158 -3.28 28.67 -12.22
C VAL A 158 -3.39 27.41 -13.07
N LEU A 159 -4.15 27.45 -14.17
CA LEU A 159 -4.28 26.33 -15.09
C LEU A 159 -2.97 26.00 -15.82
N CYS A 160 -2.12 27.00 -16.08
CA CYS A 160 -0.78 26.77 -16.62
C CYS A 160 0.07 25.92 -15.66
N VAL A 161 0.12 26.29 -14.38
CA VAL A 161 0.86 25.53 -13.36
C VAL A 161 0.23 24.14 -13.14
N ASN A 162 -1.10 24.04 -13.16
CA ASN A 162 -1.82 22.78 -13.03
C ASN A 162 -1.48 21.84 -14.19
N SER A 163 -1.52 22.35 -15.42
CA SER A 163 -1.18 21.60 -16.63
C SER A 163 0.28 21.14 -16.60
N TRP A 164 1.20 21.99 -16.14
CA TRP A 164 2.60 21.61 -16.00
C TRP A 164 2.82 20.50 -14.96
N GLN A 165 2.15 20.56 -13.81
CA GLN A 165 2.23 19.49 -12.81
C GLN A 165 1.69 18.16 -13.37
N VAL A 166 0.52 18.18 -14.01
CA VAL A 166 -0.09 16.99 -14.61
C VAL A 166 0.84 16.43 -15.70
N LYS A 167 1.40 17.27 -16.56
CA LYS A 167 2.37 16.84 -17.58
C LYS A 167 3.57 16.12 -16.97
N ARG A 168 4.17 16.68 -15.93
CA ARG A 168 5.30 16.05 -15.22
C ARG A 168 4.94 14.69 -14.63
N TYR A 169 3.74 14.57 -14.08
CA TYR A 169 3.26 13.31 -13.53
C TYR A 169 3.10 12.26 -14.63
N ILE A 170 2.49 12.63 -15.76
CA ILE A 170 2.31 11.75 -16.93
C ILE A 170 3.64 11.24 -17.45
N ASP A 171 4.63 12.12 -17.61
CA ASP A 171 5.94 11.76 -18.14
C ASP A 171 6.65 10.76 -17.22
N GLN A 172 6.57 10.99 -15.91
CA GLN A 172 7.15 10.07 -14.92
C GLN A 172 6.40 8.72 -14.89
N TYR A 173 5.07 8.77 -14.91
CA TYR A 173 4.22 7.58 -14.85
C TYR A 173 4.42 6.72 -16.09
N SER A 174 4.34 7.30 -17.28
CA SER A 174 4.51 6.61 -18.56
C SER A 174 5.93 6.07 -18.75
N GLY A 175 6.95 6.76 -18.26
CA GLY A 175 8.34 6.28 -18.30
C GLY A 175 8.64 5.13 -17.33
N SER A 176 7.83 4.94 -16.28
CA SER A 176 8.09 3.95 -15.22
C SER A 176 7.10 2.76 -15.23
N SER A 177 5.94 2.91 -15.87
CA SER A 177 4.85 1.93 -15.79
C SER A 177 4.98 0.82 -16.83
N ILE A 178 4.82 -0.43 -16.40
CA ILE A 178 4.89 -1.62 -17.28
C ILE A 178 3.66 -1.72 -18.20
N ILE A 179 2.48 -1.32 -17.70
CA ILE A 179 1.20 -1.38 -18.44
C ILE A 179 0.97 -0.09 -19.24
N GLY A 180 1.52 1.05 -18.78
CA GLY A 180 1.64 2.32 -19.52
C GLY A 180 0.34 2.88 -20.13
N PHE A 181 0.50 3.96 -20.90
CA PHE A 181 -0.54 4.46 -21.82
C PHE A 181 -0.11 4.15 -23.26
N SER A 182 -1.06 4.06 -24.20
CA SER A 182 -0.70 3.86 -25.61
C SER A 182 0.11 5.05 -26.15
N ALA A 183 1.03 4.79 -27.08
CA ALA A 183 1.87 5.83 -27.68
C ALA A 183 1.05 6.88 -28.46
N GLU A 184 -0.04 6.47 -29.09
CA GLU A 184 -0.94 7.35 -29.83
C GLU A 184 -1.61 8.37 -28.89
N TYR A 185 -2.09 7.92 -27.73
CA TYR A 185 -2.71 8.81 -26.75
C TYR A 185 -1.70 9.74 -26.08
N LEU A 186 -0.49 9.25 -25.78
CA LEU A 186 0.58 10.09 -25.25
C LEU A 186 0.94 11.20 -26.24
N HIS A 187 0.99 10.89 -27.54
CA HIS A 187 1.23 11.90 -28.57
C HIS A 187 0.08 12.92 -28.65
N HIS A 188 -1.18 12.49 -28.60
CA HIS A 188 -2.32 13.39 -28.61
C HIS A 188 -2.32 14.37 -27.41
N VAL A 189 -2.04 13.86 -26.22
CA VAL A 189 -1.97 14.67 -24.99
C VAL A 189 -0.78 15.65 -25.03
N GLU A 190 0.36 15.22 -25.59
CA GLU A 190 1.52 16.09 -25.84
C GLU A 190 1.21 17.23 -26.81
N GLU A 191 0.46 16.95 -27.87
CA GLU A 191 0.03 17.95 -28.85
C GLU A 191 -0.89 19.00 -28.21
N LEU A 192 -1.88 18.56 -27.42
CA LEU A 192 -2.76 19.46 -26.68
C LEU A 192 -1.98 20.36 -25.71
N TYR A 193 -1.03 19.78 -24.97
CA TYR A 193 -0.18 20.53 -24.05
C TYR A 193 0.69 21.56 -24.78
N SER A 194 1.36 21.14 -25.86
CA SER A 194 2.23 21.99 -26.67
C SER A 194 1.47 23.17 -27.27
N LYS A 195 0.25 22.93 -27.76
CA LYS A 195 -0.65 23.97 -28.27
C LYS A 195 -1.06 24.96 -27.18
N ALA A 196 -1.45 24.47 -26.00
CA ALA A 196 -1.80 25.33 -24.88
C ALA A 196 -0.61 26.19 -24.42
N GLN A 197 0.60 25.65 -24.39
CA GLN A 197 1.81 26.37 -24.00
C GLN A 197 2.24 27.43 -25.02
N ALA A 198 2.11 27.14 -26.32
CA ALA A 198 2.43 28.09 -27.39
C ALA A 198 1.52 29.33 -27.32
N ASN A 199 0.21 29.12 -27.21
CA ASN A 199 -0.78 30.20 -27.12
C ASN A 199 -0.52 31.13 -25.93
N TRP A 200 -0.13 30.58 -24.77
CA TRP A 200 0.15 31.37 -23.57
C TRP A 200 1.27 32.39 -23.76
N SER A 201 2.31 32.02 -24.51
CA SER A 201 3.42 32.91 -24.82
C SER A 201 3.03 34.12 -25.68
N GLU A 202 1.95 34.00 -26.45
CA GLU A 202 1.39 35.09 -27.25
C GLU A 202 0.50 36.01 -26.41
N VAL A 203 -0.32 35.43 -25.52
CA VAL A 203 -1.19 36.16 -24.58
C VAL A 203 -0.39 37.04 -23.62
N LEU A 204 0.82 36.62 -23.24
CA LEU A 204 1.72 37.36 -22.35
C LEU A 204 2.41 38.59 -22.98
N LYS A 205 2.31 38.82 -24.29
CA LYS A 205 2.92 40.00 -24.93
C LYS A 205 2.13 41.27 -24.57
N PRO A 206 2.66 42.19 -23.74
CA PRO A 206 1.92 43.38 -23.35
C PRO A 206 1.84 44.33 -24.54
N THR A 207 0.67 44.42 -25.18
CA THR A 207 0.42 45.47 -26.18
C THR A 207 -0.27 46.62 -25.47
N CYS A 208 0.48 47.67 -25.11
CA CYS A 208 -0.12 48.91 -24.64
C CYS A 208 -0.96 49.51 -25.79
N PRO A 209 -2.18 49.99 -25.52
CA PRO A 209 -2.97 50.62 -26.57
C PRO A 209 -2.25 51.86 -27.09
N SER A 210 -2.08 51.96 -28.41
CA SER A 210 -1.88 53.25 -29.05
C SER A 210 -3.13 54.11 -28.81
N GLU A 211 -2.96 55.42 -28.60
CA GLU A 211 -3.98 56.41 -28.21
C GLU A 211 -5.26 56.47 -29.08
N THR A 212 -5.38 55.62 -30.10
CA THR A 212 -6.43 55.57 -31.11
C THR A 212 -7.39 54.38 -31.00
N ALA A 213 -7.14 53.38 -30.15
CA ALA A 213 -8.04 52.23 -30.00
C ALA A 213 -9.11 52.49 -28.93
N LYS A 214 -10.39 52.34 -29.29
CA LYS A 214 -11.53 52.45 -28.36
C LYS A 214 -11.39 51.37 -27.26
N GLY A 215 -11.40 51.79 -26.00
CA GLY A 215 -11.09 50.92 -24.86
C GLY A 215 -12.03 49.72 -24.63
N GLU A 216 -13.21 49.67 -25.24
CA GLU A 216 -14.15 48.54 -25.13
C GLU A 216 -13.77 47.37 -26.08
N GLU A 217 -13.39 47.69 -27.32
CA GLU A 217 -13.02 46.70 -28.34
C GLU A 217 -11.75 45.92 -27.95
N PHE A 218 -10.82 46.60 -27.27
CA PHE A 218 -9.62 45.99 -26.70
C PHE A 218 -9.92 45.05 -25.52
N LYS A 219 -10.88 45.40 -24.65
CA LYS A 219 -11.26 44.56 -23.49
C LYS A 219 -11.92 43.25 -23.93
N GLU A 220 -12.79 43.32 -24.93
CA GLU A 220 -13.46 42.15 -25.49
C GLU A 220 -12.47 41.21 -26.19
N SER A 221 -11.51 41.77 -26.93
CA SER A 221 -10.42 41.00 -27.54
C SER A 221 -9.49 40.34 -26.51
N ALA A 222 -9.17 41.02 -25.40
CA ALA A 222 -8.35 40.44 -24.33
C ALA A 222 -9.09 39.34 -23.56
N SER A 223 -10.37 39.55 -23.23
CA SER A 223 -11.21 38.55 -22.54
C SER A 223 -11.42 37.29 -23.37
N SER A 224 -11.60 37.43 -24.69
CA SER A 224 -11.73 36.30 -25.61
C SER A 224 -10.43 35.52 -25.78
N ALA A 225 -9.28 36.22 -25.89
CA ALA A 225 -7.97 35.55 -25.93
C ALA A 225 -7.68 34.74 -24.65
N LEU A 226 -8.01 35.29 -23.48
CA LEU A 226 -7.90 34.58 -22.20
C LEU A 226 -8.86 33.39 -22.12
N GLN A 227 -10.08 33.52 -22.64
CA GLN A 227 -11.03 32.40 -22.69
C GLN A 227 -10.47 31.24 -23.53
N LEU A 228 -9.98 31.53 -24.73
CA LEU A 228 -9.37 30.52 -25.60
C LEU A 228 -8.19 29.80 -24.93
N GLN A 229 -7.43 30.53 -24.10
CA GLN A 229 -6.34 29.95 -23.33
C GLN A 229 -6.84 29.03 -22.20
N ILE A 230 -7.85 29.46 -21.45
CA ILE A 230 -8.49 28.65 -20.40
C ILE A 230 -9.05 27.36 -21.01
N ASP A 231 -9.69 27.46 -22.17
CA ASP A 231 -10.25 26.31 -22.89
C ASP A 231 -9.15 25.35 -23.36
N ALA A 232 -8.00 25.86 -23.83
CA ALA A 232 -6.87 25.04 -24.25
C ALA A 232 -6.27 24.23 -23.09
N TYR A 233 -6.02 24.86 -21.93
CA TYR A 233 -5.56 24.13 -20.74
C TYR A 233 -6.60 23.16 -20.20
N SER A 234 -7.87 23.57 -20.19
CA SER A 234 -8.99 22.72 -19.78
C SER A 234 -9.11 21.47 -20.64
N SER A 235 -8.98 21.62 -21.96
CA SER A 235 -9.03 20.51 -22.92
C SER A 235 -7.91 19.50 -22.68
N PHE A 236 -6.68 19.98 -22.43
CA PHE A 236 -5.56 19.12 -22.06
C PHE A 236 -5.84 18.33 -20.77
N LEU A 237 -6.24 19.01 -19.69
CA LEU A 237 -6.49 18.40 -18.38
C LEU A 237 -7.65 17.39 -18.43
N GLU A 238 -8.75 17.75 -19.09
CA GLU A 238 -9.91 16.86 -19.26
C GLU A 238 -9.59 15.65 -20.14
N SER A 239 -8.86 15.83 -21.24
CA SER A 239 -8.48 14.75 -22.15
C SER A 239 -7.63 13.72 -21.41
N PHE A 240 -6.65 14.19 -20.62
CA PHE A 240 -5.84 13.30 -19.81
C PHE A 240 -6.63 12.62 -18.68
N ALA A 241 -7.48 13.35 -17.96
CA ALA A 241 -8.29 12.75 -16.90
C ALA A 241 -9.24 11.65 -17.43
N LYS A 242 -9.81 11.84 -18.62
CA LYS A 242 -10.63 10.83 -19.30
C LYS A 242 -9.81 9.59 -19.65
N LEU A 243 -8.61 9.76 -20.21
CA LEU A 243 -7.70 8.66 -20.52
C LEU A 243 -7.26 7.89 -19.28
N ALA A 244 -6.89 8.62 -18.22
CA ALA A 244 -6.47 8.05 -16.96
C ALA A 244 -7.58 7.18 -16.34
N ARG A 245 -8.83 7.66 -16.36
CA ARG A 245 -9.99 6.86 -15.94
C ARG A 245 -10.13 5.60 -16.79
N SER A 246 -10.14 5.71 -18.12
CA SER A 246 -10.28 4.52 -18.96
C SER A 246 -9.15 3.51 -18.75
N ALA A 247 -7.92 3.95 -18.49
CA ALA A 247 -6.79 3.04 -18.29
C ALA A 247 -6.71 2.44 -16.88
N TRP A 248 -7.12 3.18 -15.84
CA TRP A 248 -6.94 2.76 -14.44
C TRP A 248 -8.18 2.13 -13.82
N THR A 249 -9.38 2.41 -14.33
CA THR A 249 -10.63 1.87 -13.78
C THR A 249 -11.26 0.82 -14.70
N GLU A 250 -10.47 -0.17 -15.14
CA GLU A 250 -10.98 -1.29 -15.93
C GLU A 250 -11.08 -2.58 -15.11
N PHE A 251 -12.31 -3.10 -15.03
CA PHE A 251 -12.55 -4.50 -14.68
C PHE A 251 -12.53 -5.31 -15.98
N ASP A 252 -11.42 -6.00 -16.26
CA ASP A 252 -11.39 -6.96 -17.36
C ASP A 252 -12.26 -8.18 -17.01
N LEU A 253 -13.53 -8.12 -17.42
CA LEU A 253 -14.53 -9.15 -17.14
C LEU A 253 -14.12 -10.52 -17.68
N TRP A 254 -13.34 -10.57 -18.77
CA TRP A 254 -12.85 -11.82 -19.35
C TRP A 254 -11.75 -12.43 -18.48
N LEU A 255 -10.78 -11.64 -18.03
CA LEU A 255 -9.74 -12.09 -17.10
C LEU A 255 -10.32 -12.48 -15.73
N MET A 256 -11.28 -11.71 -15.23
CA MET A 256 -11.99 -12.08 -13.98
C MET A 256 -12.79 -13.37 -14.14
N GLY A 257 -13.53 -13.53 -15.23
CA GLY A 257 -14.33 -14.72 -15.52
C GLY A 257 -13.45 -15.96 -15.70
N THR A 258 -12.34 -15.85 -16.42
CA THR A 258 -11.37 -16.94 -16.57
C THR A 258 -10.70 -17.29 -15.25
N GLY A 259 -10.32 -16.30 -14.44
CA GLY A 259 -9.82 -16.50 -13.08
C GLY A 259 -10.81 -17.24 -12.17
N LEU A 260 -12.08 -16.85 -12.19
CA LEU A 260 -13.14 -17.50 -11.42
C LEU A 260 -13.37 -18.95 -11.87
N LEU A 261 -13.39 -19.19 -13.18
CA LEU A 261 -13.52 -20.54 -13.75
C LEU A 261 -12.33 -21.43 -13.33
N LEU A 262 -11.10 -20.92 -13.42
CA LEU A 262 -9.90 -21.62 -12.97
C LEU A 262 -9.97 -21.94 -11.47
N MET A 263 -10.51 -21.03 -10.65
CA MET A 263 -10.71 -21.27 -9.22
C MET A 263 -11.70 -22.41 -8.98
N ILE A 264 -12.86 -22.42 -9.65
CA ILE A 264 -13.85 -23.50 -9.51
C ILE A 264 -13.24 -24.84 -9.93
N LEU A 265 -12.58 -24.88 -11.08
CA LEU A 265 -11.86 -26.07 -11.58
C LEU A 265 -10.79 -26.54 -10.60
N SER A 266 -10.06 -25.61 -9.96
CA SER A 266 -9.04 -25.93 -8.96
C SER A 266 -9.62 -26.64 -7.74
N VAL A 267 -10.75 -26.17 -7.21
CA VAL A 267 -11.44 -26.75 -6.06
C VAL A 267 -11.96 -28.13 -6.39
N ILE A 268 -12.58 -28.29 -7.57
CA ILE A 268 -13.07 -29.60 -8.05
C ILE A 268 -11.91 -30.58 -8.19
N THR A 269 -10.78 -30.14 -8.76
CA THR A 269 -9.60 -30.99 -8.94
C THR A 269 -8.99 -31.38 -7.59
N GLN A 270 -8.89 -30.45 -6.65
CA GLN A 270 -8.40 -30.73 -5.29
C GLN A 270 -9.32 -31.70 -4.55
N ALA A 271 -10.65 -31.51 -4.62
CA ALA A 271 -11.62 -32.41 -4.02
C ALA A 271 -11.55 -33.82 -4.63
N TYR A 272 -11.45 -33.91 -5.95
CA TYR A 272 -11.28 -35.18 -6.67
C TYR A 272 -10.01 -35.90 -6.23
N ILE A 273 -8.87 -35.19 -6.17
CA ILE A 273 -7.60 -35.77 -5.74
C ILE A 273 -7.67 -36.20 -4.28
N LEU A 274 -8.31 -35.44 -3.40
CA LEU A 274 -8.49 -35.81 -1.99
C LEU A 274 -9.31 -37.10 -1.85
N VAL A 275 -10.38 -37.25 -2.62
CA VAL A 275 -11.19 -38.47 -2.66
C VAL A 275 -10.39 -39.66 -3.20
N ARG A 276 -9.58 -39.46 -4.25
CA ARG A 276 -8.72 -40.51 -4.82
C ARG A 276 -7.58 -40.89 -3.89
N LEU A 277 -6.97 -39.92 -3.20
CA LEU A 277 -5.98 -40.17 -2.15
C LEU A 277 -6.58 -40.96 -0.99
N ASN A 278 -7.82 -40.67 -0.60
CA ASN A 278 -8.53 -41.41 0.43
C ASN A 278 -8.81 -42.86 0.00
N ALA A 279 -9.20 -43.08 -1.26
CA ALA A 279 -9.43 -44.41 -1.82
C ALA A 279 -8.14 -45.25 -1.92
N VAL A 280 -7.00 -44.61 -2.23
CA VAL A 280 -5.68 -45.28 -2.35
C VAL A 280 -4.99 -45.46 -0.99
N CYS A 281 -5.31 -44.64 0.02
CA CYS A 281 -4.79 -44.78 1.39
C CYS A 281 -5.58 -45.80 2.24
N GLN A 282 -6.66 -46.39 1.73
CA GLN A 282 -7.25 -47.55 2.39
C GLN A 282 -6.24 -48.70 2.41
N PRO A 283 -6.02 -49.37 3.55
CA PRO A 283 -5.02 -50.42 3.66
C PRO A 283 -5.52 -51.64 2.87
N SER A 284 -5.03 -51.80 1.64
CA SER A 284 -5.03 -53.10 0.98
C SER A 284 -3.69 -53.77 1.27
N ASP A 285 -3.73 -55.04 1.66
CA ASP A 285 -2.59 -55.78 2.23
C ASP A 285 -1.44 -56.06 1.23
N GLN A 286 -1.51 -55.57 -0.01
CA GLN A 286 -0.48 -55.78 -1.03
C GLN A 286 -0.39 -54.59 -2.00
N GLU A 287 0.40 -53.56 -1.70
CA GLU A 287 0.80 -52.59 -2.73
C GLU A 287 2.28 -52.22 -2.71
N CYS A 288 2.83 -52.15 -3.93
CA CYS A 288 4.22 -51.87 -4.27
C CYS A 288 4.59 -50.40 -3.95
N PRO A 289 5.81 -50.08 -3.47
CA PRO A 289 6.21 -48.71 -3.11
C PRO A 289 6.03 -47.66 -4.22
N SER A 290 6.04 -48.09 -5.48
CA SER A 290 5.84 -47.25 -6.66
C SER A 290 4.40 -46.72 -6.82
N SER A 291 3.38 -47.41 -6.28
CA SER A 291 1.97 -46.99 -6.40
C SER A 291 1.67 -45.73 -5.58
N ARG A 292 2.39 -45.52 -4.47
CA ARG A 292 2.23 -44.35 -3.57
C ARG A 292 2.93 -43.08 -4.06
N ILE A 293 3.86 -43.18 -5.02
CA ILE A 293 4.62 -42.03 -5.54
C ILE A 293 3.79 -41.22 -6.55
N ILE A 294 3.06 -41.91 -7.43
CA ILE A 294 2.21 -41.31 -8.47
C ILE A 294 1.16 -40.34 -7.89
N PRO A 295 0.36 -40.70 -6.86
CA PRO A 295 -0.64 -39.79 -6.31
C PRO A 295 -0.02 -38.59 -5.58
N LYS A 296 1.16 -38.73 -4.97
CA LYS A 296 1.90 -37.61 -4.35
C LYS A 296 2.45 -36.63 -5.36
N LEU A 297 2.98 -37.14 -6.46
CA LEU A 297 3.44 -36.32 -7.58
C LEU A 297 2.26 -35.59 -8.23
N SER A 298 1.14 -36.29 -8.44
CA SER A 298 -0.10 -35.68 -8.96
C SER A 298 -0.62 -34.58 -8.05
N PHE A 299 -0.69 -34.80 -6.73
CA PHE A 299 -1.10 -33.79 -5.77
C PHE A 299 -0.18 -32.55 -5.78
N ALA A 300 1.14 -32.76 -5.72
CA ALA A 300 2.13 -31.69 -5.79
C ALA A 300 2.03 -30.88 -7.09
N PHE A 301 1.90 -31.58 -8.23
CA PHE A 301 1.73 -30.96 -9.54
C PHE A 301 0.46 -30.13 -9.61
N THR A 302 -0.66 -30.63 -9.08
CA THR A 302 -1.91 -29.86 -9.04
C THR A 302 -1.77 -28.59 -8.22
N LEU A 303 -1.15 -28.62 -7.03
CA LEU A 303 -0.91 -27.40 -6.24
C LEU A 303 -0.07 -26.37 -7.01
N VAL A 304 0.97 -26.82 -7.72
CA VAL A 304 1.81 -25.96 -8.55
C VAL A 304 1.04 -25.38 -9.74
N THR A 305 0.23 -26.19 -10.43
CA THR A 305 -0.60 -25.73 -11.55
C THR A 305 -1.64 -24.72 -11.11
N ILE A 306 -2.28 -24.93 -9.95
CA ILE A 306 -3.22 -23.96 -9.37
C ILE A 306 -2.51 -22.65 -9.05
N ARG A 307 -1.28 -22.72 -8.50
CA ARG A 307 -0.48 -21.53 -8.27
C ARG A 307 -0.12 -20.82 -9.58
N ALA A 308 0.31 -21.54 -10.60
CA ALA A 308 0.64 -20.94 -11.90
C ALA A 308 -0.59 -20.28 -12.55
N ALA A 309 -1.74 -20.97 -12.54
CA ALA A 309 -3.00 -20.44 -13.06
C ALA A 309 -3.48 -19.23 -12.27
N SER A 310 -3.22 -19.17 -10.97
CA SER A 310 -3.62 -18.02 -10.15
C SER A 310 -2.98 -16.70 -10.57
N LEU A 311 -1.80 -16.73 -11.18
CA LEU A 311 -1.13 -15.53 -11.67
C LEU A 311 -1.86 -14.86 -12.84
N LEU A 312 -2.85 -15.53 -13.45
CA LEU A 312 -3.65 -14.99 -14.55
C LEU A 312 -4.85 -14.16 -14.07
N SER A 313 -5.14 -14.12 -12.77
CA SER A 313 -6.29 -13.38 -12.22
C SER A 313 -5.83 -12.18 -11.40
N ASN A 314 -6.35 -10.99 -11.72
CA ASN A 314 -6.07 -9.75 -10.96
C ASN A 314 -6.36 -9.88 -9.46
N SER A 315 -7.45 -10.58 -9.08
CA SER A 315 -7.77 -10.82 -7.68
C SER A 315 -6.73 -11.68 -6.97
N TYR A 316 -6.11 -12.61 -7.69
CA TYR A 316 -5.08 -13.51 -7.16
C TYR A 316 -3.68 -12.91 -7.22
N ILE A 317 -3.41 -11.98 -8.13
CA ILE A 317 -2.20 -11.13 -8.13
C ILE A 317 -2.20 -10.29 -6.86
N LEU A 318 -3.28 -9.53 -6.61
CA LEU A 318 -3.43 -8.71 -5.39
C LEU A 318 -3.52 -9.55 -4.09
N ALA A 319 -3.82 -10.84 -4.20
CA ALA A 319 -3.94 -11.76 -3.06
C ALA A 319 -2.90 -12.89 -3.08
N GLU A 320 -1.76 -12.74 -3.78
CA GLU A 320 -0.83 -13.84 -4.04
C GLU A 320 -0.38 -14.52 -2.73
N GLY A 321 -0.11 -13.74 -1.69
CA GLY A 321 0.26 -14.26 -0.37
C GLY A 321 -0.84 -15.10 0.28
N ARG A 322 -2.10 -14.67 0.18
CA ARG A 322 -3.26 -15.42 0.72
C ARG A 322 -3.44 -16.75 0.01
N VAL A 323 -3.27 -16.75 -1.30
CA VAL A 323 -3.41 -17.93 -2.16
C VAL A 323 -2.31 -18.94 -1.84
N THR A 324 -1.07 -18.47 -1.74
CA THR A 324 0.07 -19.32 -1.39
C THR A 324 -0.13 -19.97 -0.02
N ASN A 325 -0.55 -19.18 0.96
CA ASN A 325 -0.83 -19.67 2.31
C ASN A 325 -1.98 -20.68 2.31
N PHE A 326 -3.03 -20.46 1.51
CA PHE A 326 -4.10 -21.44 1.34
C PHE A 326 -3.58 -22.76 0.76
N LEU A 327 -2.76 -22.73 -0.30
CA LEU A 327 -2.18 -23.94 -0.89
C LEU A 327 -1.24 -24.66 0.09
N LEU A 328 -0.47 -23.91 0.87
CA LEU A 328 0.40 -24.47 1.92
C LEU A 328 -0.43 -25.16 3.00
N ALA A 329 -1.48 -24.51 3.49
CA ALA A 329 -2.40 -25.07 4.49
C ALA A 329 -3.09 -26.34 3.97
N THR A 330 -3.55 -26.34 2.71
CA THR A 330 -4.16 -27.53 2.07
C THR A 330 -3.18 -28.70 2.04
N SER A 331 -1.90 -28.48 1.75
CA SER A 331 -0.88 -29.53 1.83
C SER A 331 -0.69 -30.07 3.25
N CYS A 332 -0.76 -29.20 4.26
CA CYS A 332 -0.61 -29.58 5.67
C CYS A 332 -1.81 -30.41 6.15
N ILE A 333 -3.04 -29.98 5.81
CA ILE A 333 -4.28 -30.68 6.15
C ILE A 333 -4.31 -32.06 5.49
N ALA A 334 -3.90 -32.16 4.22
CA ALA A 334 -3.79 -33.45 3.54
C ALA A 334 -2.79 -34.39 4.22
N GLY A 335 -1.65 -33.86 4.69
CA GLY A 335 -0.67 -34.62 5.48
C GLY A 335 -1.26 -35.13 6.79
N VAL A 336 -1.88 -34.24 7.57
CA VAL A 336 -2.55 -34.56 8.84
C VAL A 336 -3.64 -35.60 8.66
N TRP A 337 -4.48 -35.45 7.63
CA TRP A 337 -5.53 -36.41 7.30
C TRP A 337 -4.94 -37.79 7.02
N SER A 338 -3.89 -37.85 6.19
CA SER A 338 -3.19 -39.11 5.87
C SER A 338 -2.59 -39.77 7.12
N SER A 339 -1.99 -38.99 8.02
CA SER A 339 -1.44 -39.51 9.27
C SER A 339 -2.53 -39.95 10.26
N ALA A 340 -3.66 -39.24 10.32
CA ALA A 340 -4.80 -39.59 11.14
C ALA A 340 -5.45 -40.91 10.67
N THR A 341 -5.62 -41.10 9.36
CA THR A 341 -6.13 -42.37 8.80
C THR A 341 -5.22 -43.56 9.07
N ASN A 342 -3.91 -43.31 9.20
CA ASN A 342 -2.90 -44.33 9.52
C ASN A 342 -2.64 -44.48 11.03
N GLY A 343 -3.36 -43.76 11.90
CA GLY A 343 -3.19 -43.82 13.36
C GLY A 343 -1.89 -43.23 13.90
N ASN A 344 -1.15 -42.46 13.10
CA ASN A 344 0.24 -42.02 13.38
C ASN A 344 0.39 -40.49 13.37
N PHE A 345 -0.50 -39.79 14.07
CA PHE A 345 -0.47 -38.33 14.17
C PHE A 345 0.84 -37.82 14.81
N THR A 346 1.45 -36.80 14.20
CA THR A 346 2.70 -36.21 14.70
C THR A 346 2.51 -34.83 15.30
N ILE A 347 3.35 -34.48 16.27
CA ILE A 347 3.34 -33.13 16.84
C ILE A 347 3.81 -32.09 15.81
N GLU A 348 4.68 -32.49 14.88
CA GLU A 348 5.20 -31.63 13.81
C GLU A 348 4.10 -31.20 12.83
N GLU A 349 3.17 -32.10 12.50
CA GLU A 349 1.98 -31.80 11.69
C GLU A 349 1.08 -30.75 12.35
N PHE A 350 0.84 -30.90 13.66
CA PHE A 350 0.06 -29.94 14.43
C PHE A 350 0.73 -28.56 14.46
N ILE A 351 2.04 -28.52 14.74
CA ILE A 351 2.81 -27.29 14.76
C ILE A 351 2.80 -26.62 13.38
N PHE A 352 2.87 -27.41 12.29
CA PHE A 352 2.89 -26.85 10.93
C PHE A 352 1.54 -26.26 10.50
N LEU A 353 0.43 -26.84 10.95
CA LEU A 353 -0.90 -26.25 10.80
C LEU A 353 -1.03 -24.94 11.58
N LEU A 354 -0.61 -24.94 12.85
CA LEU A 354 -0.66 -23.75 13.69
C LEU A 354 0.19 -22.61 13.08
N LEU A 355 1.35 -22.95 12.51
CA LEU A 355 2.20 -22.02 11.78
C LEU A 355 1.49 -21.37 10.60
N ASN A 356 0.72 -22.12 9.81
CA ASN A 356 -0.04 -21.56 8.68
C ASN A 356 -1.10 -20.54 9.12
N ILE A 357 -1.69 -20.74 10.30
CA ILE A 357 -2.61 -19.77 10.90
C ILE A 357 -1.87 -18.48 11.22
N PHE A 358 -0.71 -18.57 11.89
CA PHE A 358 0.12 -17.41 12.20
C PHE A 358 0.67 -16.70 10.95
N ALA A 359 1.09 -17.46 9.94
CA ALA A 359 1.53 -16.91 8.66
C ALA A 359 0.40 -16.13 7.96
N ARG A 360 -0.84 -16.62 8.02
CA ARG A 360 -2.01 -15.89 7.51
C ARG A 360 -2.16 -14.52 8.17
N PHE A 361 -2.16 -14.49 9.51
CA PHE A 361 -2.27 -13.25 10.27
C PHE A 361 -1.13 -12.28 9.94
N GLY A 362 0.10 -12.79 9.78
CA GLY A 362 1.24 -11.97 9.40
C GLY A 362 1.10 -11.33 8.01
N ILE A 363 0.62 -12.09 7.02
CA ILE A 363 0.38 -11.62 5.65
C ILE A 363 -0.69 -10.51 5.69
N GLU A 364 -1.79 -10.72 6.39
CA GLU A 364 -2.87 -9.73 6.51
C GLU A 364 -2.40 -8.44 7.22
N LEU A 365 -1.57 -8.57 8.25
CA LEU A 365 -1.04 -7.45 9.01
C LEU A 365 0.02 -6.67 8.20
N GLY A 366 0.79 -7.35 7.36
CA GLY A 366 1.69 -6.72 6.39
C GLY A 366 0.96 -5.85 5.34
N MET A 367 -0.22 -6.28 4.88
CA MET A 367 -1.04 -5.50 3.93
C MET A 367 -1.54 -4.18 4.54
N SER A 368 -1.94 -4.21 5.82
CA SER A 368 -2.51 -3.04 6.51
C SER A 368 -1.55 -1.85 6.64
N LYS A 369 -0.22 -2.08 6.58
CA LYS A 369 0.78 -1.00 6.69
C LYS A 369 0.90 -0.11 5.45
N GLN A 370 0.50 -0.60 4.28
CA GLN A 370 0.47 0.20 3.05
C GLN A 370 -0.85 0.96 2.87
N ILE A 371 -1.94 0.45 3.44
CA ILE A 371 -3.25 1.10 3.46
C ILE A 371 -3.28 2.07 4.66
N ALA A 372 -2.46 3.12 4.60
CA ALA A 372 -2.44 4.20 5.60
C ALA A 372 -3.63 5.18 5.40
N GLY A 373 -4.83 4.64 5.24
CA GLY A 373 -6.10 5.36 5.21
C GLY A 373 -7.10 4.72 6.19
N PRO A 374 -8.15 5.45 6.64
CA PRO A 374 -9.09 4.96 7.64
C PRO A 374 -10.02 3.84 7.13
N THR A 375 -9.79 3.33 5.91
CA THR A 375 -10.50 2.21 5.31
C THR A 375 -9.80 0.88 5.61
N ALA A 376 -9.53 0.60 6.88
CA ALA A 376 -9.50 -0.79 7.32
C ALA A 376 -10.95 -1.28 7.23
N THR A 377 -11.29 -1.97 6.14
CA THR A 377 -12.61 -2.57 5.94
C THR A 377 -12.98 -3.38 7.18
N LYS A 378 -14.24 -3.27 7.63
CA LYS A 378 -14.80 -3.95 8.81
C LYS A 378 -14.63 -5.48 8.81
N ASP A 379 -14.19 -6.06 7.70
CA ASP A 379 -13.98 -7.49 7.49
C ASP A 379 -12.53 -7.96 7.75
N HIS A 380 -11.64 -7.09 8.25
CA HIS A 380 -10.28 -7.49 8.58
C HIS A 380 -10.24 -8.34 9.87
N PRO A 381 -9.65 -9.55 9.88
CA PRO A 381 -9.57 -10.38 11.10
C PRO A 381 -8.84 -9.68 12.26
N VAL A 382 -7.86 -8.84 11.93
CA VAL A 382 -7.18 -7.97 12.90
C VAL A 382 -8.13 -6.89 13.41
N SER A 383 -8.97 -6.26 12.59
CA SER A 383 -9.96 -5.28 13.06
C SER A 383 -11.00 -5.94 13.95
N ILE A 384 -11.47 -7.15 13.63
CA ILE A 384 -12.38 -7.92 14.47
C ILE A 384 -11.76 -8.21 15.84
N ILE A 385 -10.48 -8.59 15.89
CA ILE A 385 -9.76 -8.78 17.18
C ILE A 385 -9.62 -7.44 17.91
N CYS A 386 -9.33 -6.35 17.21
CA CYS A 386 -9.23 -5.02 17.81
C CYS A 386 -10.59 -4.47 18.28
N ASP A 387 -11.69 -4.86 17.63
CA ASP A 387 -13.05 -4.50 18.02
C ASP A 387 -13.49 -5.29 19.26
N ILE A 388 -13.08 -6.57 19.37
CA ILE A 388 -13.37 -7.41 20.54
C ILE A 388 -12.55 -7.00 21.76
N PHE A 389 -11.26 -6.72 21.59
CA PHE A 389 -10.33 -6.47 22.71
C PHE A 389 -9.98 -4.99 22.92
N GLY A 390 -10.46 -4.10 22.04
CA GLY A 390 -10.18 -2.66 22.05
C GLY A 390 -8.88 -2.28 21.33
N SER A 391 -8.88 -1.09 20.70
CA SER A 391 -7.75 -0.55 19.94
C SER A 391 -6.45 -0.42 20.75
N SER A 392 -6.56 -0.15 22.06
CA SER A 392 -5.41 -0.09 22.97
C SER A 392 -4.72 -1.45 23.13
N PHE A 393 -5.47 -2.55 23.15
CA PHE A 393 -4.91 -3.90 23.26
C PHE A 393 -4.14 -4.29 21.99
N CYS A 394 -4.66 -3.90 20.82
CA CYS A 394 -3.99 -4.15 19.54
C CYS A 394 -2.66 -3.39 19.41
N ASN A 395 -2.63 -2.12 19.78
CA ASN A 395 -1.39 -1.32 19.75
C ASN A 395 -0.33 -1.90 20.68
N VAL A 396 -0.71 -2.31 21.90
CA VAL A 396 0.19 -2.98 22.85
C VAL A 396 0.68 -4.33 22.29
N SER A 397 -0.20 -5.12 21.68
CA SER A 397 0.13 -6.42 21.11
C SER A 397 1.11 -6.29 19.94
N MET A 398 0.92 -5.30 19.07
CA MET A 398 1.80 -4.98 17.95
C MET A 398 3.22 -4.60 18.38
N ASP A 399 3.37 -3.97 19.55
CA ASP A 399 4.67 -3.58 20.10
C ASP A 399 5.36 -4.74 20.86
N ILE A 400 4.60 -5.55 21.60
CA ILE A 400 5.14 -6.63 22.43
C ILE A 400 5.48 -7.88 21.59
N PHE A 401 4.65 -8.21 20.60
CA PHE A 401 4.78 -9.45 19.84
C PHE A 401 6.11 -9.61 19.08
N PRO A 402 6.65 -8.56 18.42
CA PRO A 402 8.01 -8.58 17.85
C PRO A 402 9.10 -8.90 18.89
N ILE A 403 8.99 -8.36 20.09
CA ILE A 403 9.98 -8.54 21.17
C ILE A 403 9.95 -9.99 21.68
N ILE A 404 8.74 -10.54 21.88
CA ILE A 404 8.58 -11.95 22.25
C ILE A 404 9.16 -12.87 21.15
N SER A 405 8.83 -12.60 19.88
CA SER A 405 9.36 -13.36 18.75
C SER A 405 10.89 -13.30 18.68
N LEU A 406 11.47 -12.12 18.92
CA LEU A 406 12.91 -11.92 18.95
C LEU A 406 13.57 -12.72 20.08
N ALA A 407 12.96 -12.76 21.27
CA ALA A 407 13.44 -13.57 22.39
C ALA A 407 13.40 -15.06 22.07
N MET A 408 12.33 -15.57 21.44
CA MET A 408 12.24 -16.96 21.01
C MET A 408 13.31 -17.31 19.97
N VAL A 409 13.50 -16.46 18.95
CA VAL A 409 14.55 -16.64 17.94
C VAL A 409 15.93 -16.64 18.60
N THR A 410 16.18 -15.73 19.56
CA THR A 410 17.44 -15.70 20.31
C THR A 410 17.70 -17.03 21.02
N CYS A 411 16.72 -17.55 21.75
CA CYS A 411 16.83 -18.83 22.45
C CYS A 411 17.15 -19.99 21.50
N ILE A 412 16.52 -20.04 20.33
CA ILE A 412 16.78 -21.07 19.32
C ILE A 412 18.19 -20.94 18.76
N VAL A 413 18.59 -19.74 18.35
CA VAL A 413 19.93 -19.47 17.80
C VAL A 413 21.02 -19.81 18.82
N LEU A 414 20.84 -19.44 20.09
CA LEU A 414 21.79 -19.77 21.16
C LEU A 414 21.94 -21.29 21.37
N LYS A 415 20.83 -22.05 21.32
CA LYS A 415 20.89 -23.53 21.37
C LYS A 415 21.63 -24.10 20.16
N LEU A 416 21.39 -23.56 18.97
CA LEU A 416 22.08 -23.99 17.74
C LEU A 416 23.58 -23.70 17.80
N ILE A 417 23.98 -22.51 18.26
CA ILE A 417 25.40 -22.17 18.46
C ILE A 417 26.05 -23.12 19.47
N ALA A 418 25.35 -23.42 20.57
CA ALA A 418 25.88 -24.28 21.61
C ALA A 418 26.19 -25.70 21.12
N TYR A 419 25.42 -26.20 20.14
CA TYR A 419 25.60 -27.48 19.47
C TYR A 419 26.62 -27.42 18.31
N ALA A 420 26.56 -26.38 17.49
CA ALA A 420 27.36 -26.26 16.27
C ALA A 420 28.84 -25.90 16.55
N VAL A 421 29.09 -24.97 17.47
CA VAL A 421 30.42 -24.43 17.73
C VAL A 421 31.04 -25.16 18.93
N HIS A 422 32.05 -25.99 18.65
CA HIS A 422 32.71 -26.81 19.67
C HIS A 422 33.89 -26.10 20.35
N GLN A 423 34.44 -25.06 19.72
CA GLN A 423 35.62 -24.36 20.21
C GLN A 423 35.26 -23.34 21.28
N ARG A 424 35.88 -23.47 22.46
CA ARG A 424 35.50 -22.72 23.67
C ARG A 424 35.53 -21.20 23.46
N PHE A 425 36.64 -20.66 22.96
CA PHE A 425 36.80 -19.21 22.76
C PHE A 425 35.79 -18.66 21.72
N LEU A 426 35.76 -19.27 20.53
CA LEU A 426 34.86 -18.86 19.44
C LEU A 426 33.38 -18.98 19.84
N LYS A 427 33.02 -20.03 20.60
CA LYS A 427 31.67 -20.24 21.13
C LYS A 427 31.24 -19.10 22.06
N TYR A 428 32.07 -18.74 23.05
CA TYR A 428 31.73 -17.65 23.98
C TYR A 428 31.64 -16.32 23.25
N PHE A 429 32.57 -16.04 22.34
CA PHE A 429 32.56 -14.79 21.58
C PHE A 429 31.28 -14.63 20.74
N ILE A 430 30.92 -15.66 19.96
CA ILE A 430 29.71 -15.64 19.13
C ILE A 430 28.45 -15.56 20.00
N ILE A 431 28.38 -16.32 21.11
CA ILE A 431 27.22 -16.25 22.02
C ILE A 431 27.04 -14.84 22.59
N CYS A 432 28.11 -14.23 23.10
CA CYS A 432 28.06 -12.87 23.63
C CYS A 432 27.68 -11.85 22.55
N GLY A 433 28.27 -11.96 21.35
CA GLY A 433 27.97 -11.09 20.22
C GLY A 433 26.51 -11.21 19.75
N THR A 434 25.96 -12.43 19.70
CA THR A 434 24.56 -12.67 19.36
C THR A 434 23.62 -12.09 20.43
N ILE A 435 23.86 -12.34 21.71
CA ILE A 435 23.03 -11.78 22.80
C ILE A 435 23.02 -10.25 22.72
N LEU A 436 24.20 -9.65 22.58
CA LEU A 436 24.34 -8.19 22.54
C LEU A 436 23.66 -7.60 21.29
N SER A 437 23.80 -8.23 20.12
CA SER A 437 23.13 -7.80 18.89
C SER A 437 21.61 -7.83 19.02
N TYR A 438 21.05 -8.91 19.56
CA TYR A 438 19.60 -9.04 19.73
C TYR A 438 19.06 -8.09 20.81
N ALA A 439 19.84 -7.80 21.86
CA ALA A 439 19.51 -6.77 22.85
C ALA A 439 19.48 -5.36 22.23
N PHE A 440 20.43 -5.04 21.33
CA PHE A 440 20.42 -3.78 20.60
C PHE A 440 19.23 -3.65 19.64
N ILE A 441 18.81 -4.74 18.99
CA ILE A 441 17.59 -4.74 18.16
C ILE A 441 16.35 -4.46 19.02
N ALA A 442 16.23 -5.10 20.19
CA ALA A 442 15.13 -4.84 21.12
C ALA A 442 15.12 -3.37 21.59
N ASN A 443 16.29 -2.81 21.90
CA ASN A 443 16.43 -1.40 22.28
C ASN A 443 16.05 -0.45 21.13
N TYR A 444 16.47 -0.76 19.90
CA TYR A 444 16.09 -0.01 18.70
C TYR A 444 14.57 0.04 18.53
N TRP A 445 13.89 -1.12 18.59
CA TRP A 445 12.42 -1.16 18.47
C TRP A 445 11.68 -0.49 19.64
N ALA A 446 12.20 -0.62 20.86
CA ALA A 446 11.67 0.07 22.04
C ALA A 446 11.80 1.60 21.91
N SER A 447 12.88 2.11 21.29
CA SER A 447 13.05 3.55 21.04
C SER A 447 12.11 4.10 19.96
N GLU A 448 11.52 3.23 19.14
CA GLU A 448 10.47 3.60 18.17
C GLU A 448 9.05 3.48 18.73
N SER A 449 8.84 2.81 19.88
CA SER A 449 7.50 2.64 20.43
C SER A 449 7.02 3.92 21.12
N THR A 450 5.71 4.16 21.03
CA THR A 450 5.03 5.26 21.75
C THR A 450 4.66 4.87 23.18
N LEU A 451 4.75 3.57 23.50
CA LEU A 451 4.35 2.97 24.77
C LEU A 451 5.35 3.22 25.91
N LEU A 452 6.64 3.39 25.58
CA LEU A 452 7.69 3.64 26.55
C LEU A 452 8.09 5.12 26.49
N SER A 453 7.67 5.90 27.50
CA SER A 453 8.09 7.29 27.66
C SER A 453 9.57 7.38 28.05
N HIS A 454 10.47 7.23 27.09
CA HIS A 454 11.90 7.42 27.30
C HIS A 454 12.29 8.89 27.18
N THR A 455 13.31 9.31 27.93
CA THR A 455 13.96 10.62 27.73
C THR A 455 14.50 10.73 26.31
N LYS A 456 14.34 11.90 25.64
CA LYS A 456 14.80 12.16 24.26
C LYS A 456 16.21 11.63 23.95
N ALA A 457 17.14 11.74 24.89
CA ALA A 457 18.51 11.24 24.74
C ALA A 457 18.60 9.72 24.55
N VAL A 458 17.80 8.94 25.29
CA VAL A 458 17.75 7.47 25.16
C VAL A 458 17.14 7.07 23.82
N GLN A 459 16.16 7.84 23.34
CA GLN A 459 15.52 7.61 22.05
C GLN A 459 16.46 7.86 20.88
N GLU A 460 17.24 8.93 20.94
CA GLU A 460 18.22 9.30 19.93
C GLU A 460 19.41 8.33 19.88
N ILE A 461 19.89 7.89 21.06
CA ILE A 461 20.89 6.82 21.19
C ILE A 461 20.36 5.50 20.60
N GLY A 462 19.13 5.12 20.94
CA GLY A 462 18.50 3.89 20.43
C GLY A 462 18.40 3.88 18.91
N ARG A 463 17.88 4.96 18.30
CA ARG A 463 17.66 5.06 16.85
C ARG A 463 18.95 5.14 16.04
N SER A 464 19.99 5.79 16.56
CA SER A 464 21.22 6.05 15.80
C SER A 464 22.36 5.06 16.06
N LEU A 465 22.57 4.65 17.31
CA LEU A 465 23.74 3.85 17.72
C LEU A 465 23.46 2.36 17.71
N ALA A 466 22.25 1.92 18.07
CA ALA A 466 21.94 0.49 18.15
C ALA A 466 22.16 -0.24 16.81
N PRO A 467 21.74 0.29 15.64
CA PRO A 467 22.03 -0.35 14.36
C PRO A 467 23.53 -0.46 14.09
N ARG A 468 24.31 0.60 14.37
CA ARG A 468 25.75 0.63 14.16
C ARG A 468 26.48 -0.43 15.00
N PHE A 469 26.06 -0.64 16.25
CA PHE A 469 26.60 -1.69 17.09
C PHE A 469 26.27 -3.09 16.56
N VAL A 470 25.05 -3.33 16.06
CA VAL A 470 24.69 -4.60 15.43
C VAL A 470 25.60 -4.91 14.23
N TYR A 471 25.82 -3.93 13.34
CA TYR A 471 26.75 -4.09 12.21
C TYR A 471 28.19 -4.34 12.67
N ALA A 472 28.67 -3.58 13.65
CA ALA A 472 30.04 -3.71 14.16
C ALA A 472 30.29 -5.09 14.81
N ILE A 473 29.35 -5.57 15.62
CA ILE A 473 29.43 -6.89 16.27
C ILE A 473 29.41 -8.01 15.23
N GLY A 474 28.54 -7.93 14.22
CA GLY A 474 28.49 -8.89 13.12
C GLY A 474 29.79 -8.92 12.32
N GLY A 475 30.31 -7.75 11.94
CA GLY A 475 31.59 -7.63 11.24
C GLY A 475 32.77 -8.18 12.05
N LEU A 476 32.84 -7.83 13.33
CA LEU A 476 33.88 -8.31 14.23
C LEU A 476 33.82 -9.85 14.41
N SER A 477 32.61 -10.41 14.49
CA SER A 477 32.39 -11.86 14.57
C SER A 477 32.91 -12.59 13.33
N LEU A 478 32.64 -12.06 12.13
CA LEU A 478 33.18 -12.61 10.88
C LEU A 478 34.70 -12.51 10.83
N VAL A 479 35.28 -11.35 11.17
CA VAL A 479 36.73 -11.14 11.17
C VAL A 479 37.41 -12.11 12.14
N ILE A 480 36.88 -12.29 13.35
CA ILE A 480 37.43 -13.23 14.34
C ILE A 480 37.28 -14.67 13.84
N SER A 481 36.15 -15.05 13.23
CA SER A 481 36.00 -16.37 12.63
C SER A 481 37.00 -16.65 11.50
N VAL A 482 37.32 -15.63 10.67
CA VAL A 482 38.31 -15.73 9.60
C VAL A 482 39.74 -15.77 10.14
N LEU A 483 40.09 -14.88 11.06
CA LEU A 483 41.41 -14.87 11.71
C LEU A 483 41.65 -16.18 12.45
N TRP A 484 40.64 -16.66 13.18
CA TRP A 484 40.71 -17.96 13.82
C TRP A 484 40.93 -19.09 12.81
N ARG A 485 40.32 -19.02 11.62
CA ARG A 485 40.58 -20.00 10.54
C ARG A 485 42.03 -19.95 10.05
N LEU A 486 42.63 -18.77 9.96
CA LEU A 486 44.00 -18.57 9.46
C LEU A 486 45.07 -19.00 10.47
N PHE A 487 44.80 -18.84 11.77
CA PHE A 487 45.78 -19.06 12.83
C PHE A 487 45.50 -20.28 13.72
N ALA A 488 44.37 -20.96 13.57
CA ALA A 488 44.08 -22.17 14.33
C ALA A 488 44.98 -23.33 13.89
N PRO A 489 45.51 -24.14 14.83
CA PRO A 489 46.33 -25.31 14.53
C PRO A 489 45.53 -26.31 13.67
N VAL A 490 46.21 -26.90 12.67
CA VAL A 490 45.62 -27.75 11.63
C VAL A 490 45.03 -29.06 12.18
N ASP A 491 45.40 -29.45 13.40
CA ASP A 491 44.92 -30.67 14.03
C ASP A 491 43.79 -30.39 15.04
N SER A 492 42.58 -30.91 14.77
CA SER A 492 41.62 -31.40 15.81
C SER A 492 40.16 -31.61 15.36
N LEU A 493 39.70 -31.14 14.19
CA LEU A 493 38.27 -31.20 13.81
C LEU A 493 38.03 -31.86 12.45
N LYS A 494 37.19 -32.92 12.44
CA LYS A 494 36.64 -33.51 11.21
C LYS A 494 36.07 -32.41 10.32
N PHE A 495 36.35 -32.47 9.02
CA PHE A 495 35.96 -31.47 8.00
C PHE A 495 34.50 -31.01 8.14
N ASN A 496 33.56 -31.94 8.37
CA ASN A 496 32.14 -31.64 8.58
C ASN A 496 31.91 -30.71 9.78
N LYS A 497 32.54 -30.97 10.93
CA LYS A 497 32.39 -30.14 12.13
C LYS A 497 32.98 -28.74 11.93
N ARG A 498 34.04 -28.63 11.11
CA ARG A 498 34.66 -27.35 10.74
C ARG A 498 33.73 -26.51 9.88
N ILE A 499 33.09 -27.11 8.87
CA ILE A 499 32.09 -26.43 8.04
C ILE A 499 30.90 -25.99 8.89
N THR A 500 30.35 -26.87 9.72
CA THR A 500 29.20 -26.55 10.59
C THR A 500 29.50 -25.36 11.51
N SER A 501 30.70 -25.30 12.10
CA SER A 501 31.11 -24.18 12.96
C SER A 501 31.24 -22.85 12.19
N LEU A 502 31.75 -22.88 10.97
CA LEU A 502 31.91 -21.68 10.14
C LEU A 502 30.55 -21.17 9.62
N SER A 503 29.71 -22.08 9.14
CA SER A 503 28.35 -21.75 8.71
C SER A 503 27.52 -21.17 9.86
N ALA A 504 27.63 -21.75 11.07
CA ALA A 504 26.97 -21.19 12.26
C ALA A 504 27.46 -19.78 12.57
N ALA A 505 28.77 -19.51 12.50
CA ALA A 505 29.33 -18.19 12.75
C ALA A 505 28.88 -17.15 11.72
N MET A 506 28.85 -17.51 10.44
CA MET A 506 28.35 -16.65 9.36
C MET A 506 26.86 -16.31 9.56
N LEU A 507 26.04 -17.34 9.81
CA LEU A 507 24.60 -17.17 10.04
C LEU A 507 24.31 -16.28 11.26
N CYS A 508 25.05 -16.44 12.36
CA CYS A 508 24.88 -15.61 13.56
C CYS A 508 25.35 -14.16 13.37
N SER A 509 26.27 -13.93 12.43
CA SER A 509 26.74 -12.57 12.11
C SER A 509 25.78 -11.83 11.19
N TRP A 510 25.13 -12.55 10.27
CA TRP A 510 24.19 -11.97 9.31
C TRP A 510 22.76 -11.88 9.85
N SER A 511 22.32 -12.82 10.70
CA SER A 511 20.94 -12.87 11.19
C SER A 511 20.48 -11.58 11.89
N PRO A 512 21.26 -10.92 12.77
CA PRO A 512 20.81 -9.68 13.41
C PRO A 512 20.64 -8.54 12.41
N THR A 513 21.53 -8.48 11.41
CA THR A 513 21.49 -7.47 10.36
C THR A 513 20.24 -7.64 9.49
N ILE A 514 19.95 -8.87 9.06
CA ILE A 514 18.76 -9.18 8.26
C ILE A 514 17.49 -8.88 9.07
N LEU A 515 17.43 -9.29 10.35
CA LEU A 515 16.29 -9.00 11.23
C LEU A 515 16.04 -7.50 11.40
N MET A 516 17.10 -6.70 11.46
CA MET A 516 17.00 -5.25 11.57
C MET A 516 16.48 -4.62 10.27
N LEU A 517 16.95 -5.09 9.12
CA LEU A 517 16.47 -4.63 7.81
C LEU A 517 14.98 -4.98 7.55
N LEU A 518 14.54 -6.14 8.04
CA LEU A 518 13.13 -6.56 7.97
C LEU A 518 12.22 -5.84 8.99
N GLY A 519 12.77 -4.95 9.82
CA GLY A 519 12.03 -4.21 10.84
C GLY A 519 11.34 -5.10 11.87
N ARG A 520 10.31 -4.57 12.54
CA ARG A 520 9.58 -5.27 13.63
C ARG A 520 8.96 -6.60 13.22
N GLN A 521 8.65 -6.81 11.94
CA GLN A 521 8.11 -8.09 11.46
C GLN A 521 9.20 -9.14 11.26
N GLY A 522 10.47 -8.75 11.11
CA GLY A 522 11.59 -9.66 10.84
C GLY A 522 11.72 -10.81 11.82
N ALA A 523 11.58 -10.55 13.14
CA ALA A 523 11.67 -11.60 14.15
C ALA A 523 10.55 -12.64 14.02
N PHE A 524 9.35 -12.20 13.65
CA PHE A 524 8.23 -13.09 13.41
C PHE A 524 8.41 -13.92 12.13
N VAL A 525 8.85 -13.29 11.04
CA VAL A 525 9.18 -13.99 9.78
C VAL A 525 10.27 -15.04 10.01
N ALA A 526 11.31 -14.70 10.76
CA ALA A 526 12.38 -15.63 11.12
C ALA A 526 11.87 -16.81 11.96
N LEU A 527 10.98 -16.55 12.92
CA LEU A 527 10.37 -17.60 13.74
C LEU A 527 9.57 -18.57 12.88
N ILE A 528 8.72 -18.05 11.97
CA ILE A 528 7.95 -18.86 11.02
C ILE A 528 8.87 -19.66 10.10
N CYS A 529 9.93 -19.05 9.58
CA CYS A 529 10.88 -19.72 8.71
C CYS A 529 11.55 -20.92 9.42
N ILE A 530 12.09 -20.71 10.63
CA ILE A 530 12.78 -21.75 11.40
C ILE A 530 11.84 -22.90 11.76
N THR A 531 10.64 -22.57 12.25
CA THR A 531 9.66 -23.57 12.68
C THR A 531 9.05 -24.32 11.50
N GLY A 532 8.72 -23.65 10.41
CA GLY A 532 8.24 -24.27 9.16
C GLY A 532 9.30 -25.18 8.53
N ALA A 533 10.55 -24.72 8.45
CA ALA A 533 11.69 -25.52 7.99
C ALA A 533 11.87 -26.80 8.83
N TRP A 534 11.82 -26.66 10.16
CA TRP A 534 11.93 -27.79 11.07
C TRP A 534 10.80 -28.81 10.86
N CYS A 535 9.55 -28.36 10.74
CA CYS A 535 8.42 -29.25 10.45
C CYS A 535 8.61 -30.02 9.14
N ILE A 536 8.96 -29.34 8.04
CA ILE A 536 9.12 -30.00 6.73
C ILE A 536 10.24 -31.04 6.79
N ILE A 537 11.39 -30.72 7.42
CA ILE A 537 12.53 -31.64 7.53
C ILE A 537 12.16 -32.87 8.38
N MET A 538 11.52 -32.67 9.52
CA MET A 538 11.14 -33.77 10.43
C MET A 538 10.12 -34.71 9.77
N LEU A 539 9.12 -34.14 9.09
CA LEU A 539 8.13 -34.92 8.34
C LEU A 539 8.76 -35.70 7.19
N GLN A 540 9.72 -35.09 6.47
CA GLN A 540 10.48 -35.77 5.43
C GLN A 540 11.31 -36.93 5.98
N GLN A 541 12.01 -36.74 7.12
CA GLN A 541 12.82 -37.79 7.75
C GLN A 541 11.97 -38.95 8.25
N LYS A 542 10.80 -38.68 8.85
CA LYS A 542 9.87 -39.71 9.30
C LYS A 542 9.38 -40.55 8.12
N TYR A 543 9.02 -39.88 7.02
CA TYR A 543 8.58 -40.56 5.81
C TYR A 543 9.67 -41.46 5.21
N GLN A 544 10.93 -41.02 5.22
CA GLN A 544 12.06 -41.85 4.79
C GLN A 544 12.24 -43.10 5.66
N LYS A 545 12.04 -42.99 6.98
CA LYS A 545 12.10 -44.14 7.90
C LYS A 545 10.97 -45.15 7.68
N ASP A 546 9.74 -44.66 7.47
CA ASP A 546 8.55 -45.51 7.30
C ASP A 546 8.54 -46.29 5.97
N SER A 547 9.24 -45.78 4.95
CA SER A 547 9.28 -46.36 3.61
C SER A 547 10.32 -47.48 3.40
N LYS A 548 11.13 -47.85 4.42
CA LYS A 548 12.22 -48.84 4.33
C LYS A 548 13.04 -48.74 3.03
N LEU A 549 13.26 -47.52 2.53
CA LEU A 549 13.96 -47.31 1.27
C LEU A 549 15.47 -47.31 1.51
N ASP A 550 16.05 -48.50 1.72
CA ASP A 550 17.49 -48.72 1.52
C ASP A 550 17.75 -48.67 0.01
N ILE A 551 17.86 -47.47 -0.56
CA ILE A 551 18.36 -47.28 -1.91
C ILE A 551 19.60 -46.39 -1.84
N THR A 552 20.73 -47.05 -2.03
CA THR A 552 22.00 -46.50 -2.50
C THR A 552 21.78 -45.42 -3.57
N GLY A 553 22.14 -44.17 -3.26
CA GLY A 553 22.68 -43.23 -4.23
C GLY A 553 21.74 -42.28 -4.98
N SER A 554 20.42 -42.30 -4.80
CA SER A 554 19.53 -41.32 -5.45
C SER A 554 18.52 -40.72 -4.47
N CYS A 555 18.84 -39.54 -3.96
CA CYS A 555 18.00 -38.74 -3.08
C CYS A 555 16.90 -38.06 -3.90
N VAL A 556 15.90 -38.80 -4.40
CA VAL A 556 14.72 -38.19 -5.03
C VAL A 556 13.90 -37.53 -3.91
N ALA A 557 13.93 -36.20 -3.85
CA ALA A 557 13.18 -35.42 -2.87
C ALA A 557 11.66 -35.69 -3.03
N ASN A 558 10.94 -35.82 -1.90
CA ASN A 558 9.49 -36.02 -1.92
C ASN A 558 8.83 -34.80 -2.59
N PRO A 559 8.08 -34.97 -3.70
CA PRO A 559 7.54 -33.84 -4.46
C PRO A 559 6.62 -32.94 -3.62
N VAL A 560 5.91 -33.49 -2.64
CA VAL A 560 5.08 -32.71 -1.71
C VAL A 560 5.92 -31.80 -0.82
N SER A 561 7.07 -32.29 -0.34
CA SER A 561 7.98 -31.50 0.49
C SER A 561 8.62 -30.37 -0.33
N VAL A 562 8.98 -30.64 -1.60
CA VAL A 562 9.48 -29.60 -2.51
C VAL A 562 8.42 -28.51 -2.71
N THR A 563 7.17 -28.89 -2.97
CA THR A 563 6.07 -27.93 -3.09
C THR A 563 5.85 -27.13 -1.79
N GLN A 564 5.91 -27.78 -0.63
CA GLN A 564 5.79 -27.11 0.68
C GLN A 564 6.91 -26.10 0.92
N TRP A 565 8.15 -26.43 0.58
CA TRP A 565 9.28 -25.50 0.65
C TRP A 565 9.06 -24.29 -0.25
N SER A 566 8.63 -24.50 -1.50
CA SER A 566 8.35 -23.41 -2.43
C SER A 566 7.22 -22.51 -1.95
N LEU A 567 6.11 -23.10 -1.48
CA LEU A 567 4.98 -22.33 -0.95
C LEU A 567 5.33 -21.59 0.35
N LEU A 568 6.11 -22.20 1.24
CA LEU A 568 6.59 -21.53 2.46
C LEU A 568 7.50 -20.35 2.10
N ALA A 569 8.41 -20.50 1.13
CA ALA A 569 9.27 -19.41 0.69
C ALA A 569 8.48 -18.22 0.14
N VAL A 570 7.46 -18.48 -0.68
CA VAL A 570 6.57 -17.44 -1.19
C VAL A 570 5.74 -16.81 -0.07
N CYS A 571 5.24 -17.58 0.91
CA CYS A 571 4.57 -17.02 2.08
C CYS A 571 5.49 -16.09 2.88
N LEU A 572 6.75 -16.49 3.08
CA LEU A 572 7.76 -15.67 3.77
C LEU A 572 8.04 -14.37 3.00
N PHE A 573 8.05 -14.40 1.67
CA PHE A 573 8.18 -13.18 0.85
C PHE A 573 7.06 -12.18 1.14
N TYR A 574 5.79 -12.59 1.10
CA TYR A 574 4.67 -11.70 1.43
C TYR A 574 4.65 -11.26 2.90
N LEU A 575 5.10 -12.13 3.82
CA LEU A 575 5.26 -11.78 5.24
C LEU A 575 6.28 -10.65 5.47
N THR A 576 7.23 -10.44 4.55
CA THR A 576 8.18 -9.32 4.61
C THR A 576 7.62 -8.00 4.09
N GLY A 577 6.38 -7.97 3.60
CA GLY A 577 5.71 -6.75 3.13
C GLY A 577 6.01 -6.40 1.66
N HIS A 578 6.53 -7.36 0.90
CA HIS A 578 6.56 -7.27 -0.57
C HIS A 578 5.21 -7.74 -1.11
N TRP A 579 4.53 -6.88 -1.86
CA TRP A 579 3.22 -7.11 -2.45
C TRP A 579 3.29 -6.97 -3.96
#